data_AF-A0A317XFV5-F1
#
_entry.id   AF-A0A317XFV5-F1
#
_cell.length_a   1.000
_cell.length_b   1.000
_cell.length_c   1.000
_cell.angle_alpha   90.00
_cell.angle_beta   90.00
_cell.angle_gamma   90.00
#
_symmetry.space_group_name_H-M   'P 1'
#
loop_
_entity.id
_entity.type
_entity.pdbx_description
1 polymer ?
#
loop_
_entity_poly.entity_id
_entity_poly.type
_entity_poly.pdbx_seq_one_letter_code
_entity_poly.pdbx_strand_id
1 'polypeptide(L)' 'MAQLIENIINPDIVGYIRKEKLEARLRIVFGYDIRVRHVNERFVFDAPRLVTRDEIDDLREIDRVN' A
#
# COMPACT_ATOMS: atom_id res chain seq x y z
N MET A 1 -3.99 10.46 21.23
CA MET A 1 -2.89 10.57 20.26
C MET A 1 -2.87 9.29 19.45
N ALA A 2 -3.12 9.35 18.14
CA ALA A 2 -3.04 8.17 17.28
C ALA A 2 -1.55 7.83 17.09
N GLN A 3 -1.11 6.68 17.58
CA GLN A 3 0.24 6.19 17.29
C GLN A 3 0.22 5.67 15.85
N LEU A 4 0.97 6.31 14.97
CA LEU A 4 1.18 5.82 13.61
C LEU A 4 2.28 4.76 13.67
N ILE A 5 2.02 3.62 13.04
CA ILE A 5 2.93 2.50 12.91
C ILE A 5 3.57 2.59 11.53
N GLU A 6 4.89 2.42 11.48
CA GLU A 6 5.63 2.32 10.23
C GLU A 6 5.30 0.99 9.54
N ASN A 7 4.78 1.09 8.33
CA ASN A 7 4.44 -0.02 7.47
C ASN A 7 5.47 -0.14 6.36
N ILE A 8 5.95 -1.36 6.12
CA ILE A 8 6.96 -1.65 5.10
C ILE A 8 6.40 -2.71 4.16
N ILE A 9 6.17 -2.34 2.90
CA ILE A 9 5.73 -3.25 1.83
C ILE A 9 6.89 -3.44 0.85
N ASN A 10 7.28 -4.68 0.59
CA ASN A 10 8.16 -4.98 -0.54
C ASN A 10 7.34 -5.03 -1.84
N PRO A 11 7.78 -4.45 -2.96
CA PRO A 11 7.12 -4.54 -4.26
C PRO A 11 7.06 -5.99 -4.77
N ASP A 12 8.03 -6.83 -4.38
CA ASP A 12 8.07 -8.26 -4.71
C ASP A 12 6.80 -9.01 -4.24
N ILE A 13 6.18 -8.49 -3.18
CA ILE A 13 5.04 -9.09 -2.51
C ILE A 13 3.71 -8.80 -3.21
N VAL A 14 3.58 -7.59 -3.75
CA VAL A 14 2.33 -7.00 -4.25
C VAL A 14 2.24 -7.05 -5.77
N GLY A 15 3.21 -7.71 -6.44
CA GLY A 15 3.44 -7.50 -7.86
C GLY A 15 3.88 -6.07 -8.11
N TYR A 16 4.25 -5.73 -9.34
CA TYR A 16 4.72 -4.40 -9.70
C TYR A 16 3.64 -3.33 -9.45
N ILE A 17 3.56 -2.81 -8.22
CA ILE A 17 2.65 -1.73 -7.82
C ILE A 17 3.39 -0.40 -7.92
N ARG A 18 2.76 0.57 -8.59
CA ARG A 18 3.27 1.94 -8.61
C ARG A 18 2.96 2.62 -7.28
N LYS A 19 3.90 3.43 -6.80
CA LYS A 19 3.73 4.28 -5.61
C LYS A 19 2.38 5.02 -5.61
N GLU A 20 2.03 5.65 -6.73
CA GLU A 20 0.80 6.43 -6.87
C GLU A 20 -0.48 5.58 -6.67
N LYS A 21 -0.48 4.33 -7.17
CA LYS A 21 -1.59 3.39 -6.94
C LYS A 21 -1.70 3.00 -5.47
N LEU A 22 -0.56 2.78 -4.81
CA LEU A 22 -0.51 2.45 -3.39
C LEU A 22 -1.04 3.62 -2.54
N GLU A 23 -0.60 4.84 -2.81
CA GLU A 23 -1.09 6.06 -2.12
C GLU A 23 -2.59 6.26 -2.30
N ALA A 24 -3.10 6.08 -3.53
CA ALA A 24 -4.54 6.16 -3.80
C ALA A 24 -5.35 5.11 -3.03
N ARG A 25 -4.86 3.87 -2.93
CA ARG A 25 -5.53 2.81 -2.16
C ARG A 25 -5.47 3.06 -0.67
N LEU A 26 -4.32 3.46 -0.14
CA LEU A 26 -4.18 3.84 1.27
C LEU A 26 -5.14 4.98 1.61
N ARG A 27 -5.33 5.94 0.71
CA ARG A 27 -6.32 6.99 0.88
C ARG A 27 -7.75 6.46 0.97
N ILE A 28 -8.11 5.43 0.19
CA ILE A 28 -9.44 4.79 0.25
C ILE A 28 -9.59 3.99 1.55
N VAL A 29 -8.58 3.21 1.94
CA VAL A 29 -8.60 2.33 3.11
C VAL A 29 -8.67 3.13 4.41
N PHE A 30 -7.94 4.23 4.50
CA PHE A 30 -7.82 5.03 5.71
C PHE A 30 -8.68 6.30 5.70
N GLY A 31 -9.16 6.72 4.53
CA GLY A 31 -9.98 7.92 4.37
C GLY A 31 -9.19 9.24 4.37
N TYR A 32 -7.85 9.20 4.36
CA TYR A 32 -7.00 10.38 4.32
C TYR A 32 -5.70 10.12 3.55
N ASP A 33 -5.02 11.18 3.14
CA ASP A 33 -3.78 11.08 2.34
C ASP A 33 -2.63 10.46 3.15
N ILE A 34 -2.13 9.32 2.70
CA ILE A 34 -0.96 8.65 3.29
C ILE A 34 0.19 8.76 2.31
N ARG A 35 1.27 9.43 2.75
CA ARG A 35 2.49 9.58 1.95
C ARG A 35 3.33 8.32 1.99
N VAL A 36 3.59 7.76 0.81
CA VAL A 36 4.47 6.60 0.66
C VAL A 36 5.87 7.05 0.29
N ARG A 37 6.86 6.56 1.05
CA ARG A 37 8.30 6.74 0.80
C ARG A 37 8.83 5.48 0.13
N HIS A 38 9.51 5.62 -1.01
CA HIS A 38 10.17 4.50 -1.67
C HIS A 38 11.65 4.49 -1.25
N VAL A 39 12.06 3.51 -0.44
CA VAL A 39 13.39 3.42 0.16
C VAL A 39 13.91 2.00 -0.01
N ASN A 40 15.08 1.83 -0.65
CA ASN A 40 15.69 0.52 -0.92
C ASN A 40 14.75 -0.46 -1.61
N GLU A 41 14.04 0.01 -2.64
CA GLU A 41 13.03 -0.79 -3.34
C GLU A 41 11.87 -1.22 -2.45
N ARG A 42 11.61 -0.54 -1.32
CA ARG A 42 10.48 -0.84 -0.43
C ARG A 42 9.60 0.38 -0.27
N PHE A 43 8.31 0.17 -0.12
CA PHE A 43 7.36 1.21 0.21
C PHE A 43 7.21 1.31 1.73
N VAL A 44 7.56 2.47 2.28
CA VAL A 44 7.53 2.79 3.70
C VAL A 44 6.53 3.91 3.94
N PHE A 45 5.59 3.74 4.87
CA PHE A 45 4.58 4.76 5.18
C PHE A 45 4.04 4.59 6.59
N ASP A 46 3.46 5.65 7.12
CA ASP A 46 2.98 5.73 8.50
C ASP A 46 1.44 5.63 8.51
N ALA A 47 0.90 4.64 9.23
CA ALA A 47 -0.54 4.39 9.30
C ALA A 47 -0.98 3.93 10.71
N PRO A 48 -2.23 4.16 11.14
CA PRO A 48 -2.72 3.85 12.48
C PRO A 48 -2.85 2.34 12.74
N ARG A 49 -2.74 1.52 11.69
CA ARG A 49 -2.67 0.06 11.76
C ARG A 49 -1.74 -0.48 10.69
N LEU A 50 -1.33 -1.74 10.86
CA LEU A 50 -0.59 -2.48 9.84
C LEU A 50 -1.49 -2.74 8.62
N VAL A 51 -0.97 -2.49 7.43
CA VAL A 51 -1.62 -2.81 6.15
C VAL A 51 -1.11 -4.18 5.70
N THR A 52 -2.03 -5.12 5.58
CA THR A 52 -1.74 -6.46 5.11
C THR A 52 -1.73 -6.50 3.59
N ARG A 53 -1.04 -7.51 3.02
CA ARG A 53 -1.03 -7.75 1.57
C ARG A 53 -2.44 -7.75 0.99
N ASP A 54 -3.40 -8.39 1.66
CA ASP A 54 -4.79 -8.52 1.21
C ASP A 54 -5.47 -7.16 0.93
N GLU A 55 -5.22 -6.15 1.76
CA GLU A 55 -5.78 -4.79 1.58
C GLU A 55 -5.20 -4.07 0.35
N ILE A 56 -4.05 -4.54 -0.15
CA ILE A 56 -3.26 -3.95 -1.25
C ILE A 56 -3.27 -4.84 -2.52
N ASP A 57 -3.40 -6.16 -2.38
CA ASP A 57 -3.31 -7.20 -3.43
C ASP A 57 -4.57 -7.29 -4.29
N ASP A 58 -5.65 -6.61 -3.91
CA ASP A 58 -6.82 -6.31 -4.76
C ASP A 58 -6.45 -5.56 -6.07
N LEU A 59 -5.17 -5.25 -6.27
CA LEU A 59 -4.56 -4.70 -7.48
C LEU A 59 -4.04 -5.76 -8.47
N ARG A 60 -4.09 -7.05 -8.14
CA ARG A 60 -4.05 -8.09 -9.16
C ARG A 60 -5.35 -8.00 -9.91
N GLU A 61 -5.31 -7.14 -10.93
CA GLU A 61 -6.22 -7.12 -12.05
C GLU A 61 -6.62 -8.57 -12.30
N ILE A 62 -7.88 -8.85 -11.99
CA ILE A 62 -8.48 -10.10 -12.36
C ILE A 62 -8.44 -10.04 -13.88
N ASP A 63 -7.39 -10.60 -14.48
CA ASP A 63 -7.34 -11.01 -15.88
C ASP A 63 -8.36 -12.15 -16.02
N ARG A 64 -9.63 -11.83 -15.79
CA ARG A 64 -10.79 -12.57 -16.24
C ARG A 64 -11.31 -11.78 -17.41
N VAL A 65 -10.61 -11.88 -18.53
CA VAL A 65 -11.23 -11.59 -19.82
C VAL A 65 -10.92 -12.74 -20.78
N ASN A 66 -11.87 -13.66 -20.84
CA ASN A 66 -12.09 -14.76 -21.80
C ASN A 66 -11.16 -15.98 -21.78
#